data_AF-A0A1G2G5V6-F1
#
_entry.id   AF-A0A1G2G5V6-F1
#
_cell.length_a   1.000
_cell.length_b   1.000
_cell.length_c   1.000
_cell.angle_alpha   90.00
_cell.angle_beta   90.00
_cell.angle_gamma   90.00
#
_symmetry.space_group_name_H-M   'P 1'
#
loop_
_entity.id
_entity.type
_entity.pdbx_description
1 polymer ?
#
loop_
_entity_poly.entity_id
_entity_poly.type
_entity_poly.pdbx_seq_one_letter_code
_entity_poly.pdbx_strand_id
1 'polypeptide(L)'
;MKEYVFAFFAGGTVTVAIVYFEASGLPVLSRLAALFPVFTWLSYLFIGRLGGDKAVSEHALFVLLGTIIAWLPYMFVVYFLAPRVGSSRAILLGIVTFIILALIFIKFYKI
;
A
#
# COMPACT_ATOMS: atom_id res chain seq x y z
N MET A 1 -20.57 -10.12 -2.41
CA MET A 1 -20.55 -9.66 -3.82
C MET A 1 -20.62 -8.14 -3.90
N LYS A 2 -21.63 -7.51 -3.27
CA LYS A 2 -21.77 -6.04 -3.22
C LYS A 2 -20.54 -5.36 -2.62
N GLU A 3 -19.93 -5.99 -1.64
CA GLU A 3 -18.80 -5.46 -0.91
C GLU A 3 -17.50 -5.52 -1.74
N TYR A 4 -17.31 -6.55 -2.57
CA TYR A 4 -16.18 -6.62 -3.51
C TYR A 4 -16.30 -5.55 -4.60
N VAL A 5 -17.52 -5.31 -5.09
CA VAL A 5 -17.82 -4.24 -6.03
C VAL A 5 -17.53 -2.87 -5.40
N PHE A 6 -17.98 -2.66 -4.16
CA PHE A 6 -17.65 -1.44 -3.41
C PHE A 6 -16.14 -1.27 -3.24
N ALA A 7 -15.41 -2.34 -2.89
CA ALA A 7 -13.97 -2.28 -2.71
C ALA A 7 -13.22 -1.94 -4.00
N PHE A 8 -13.67 -2.49 -5.13
CA PHE A 8 -13.16 -2.17 -6.45
C PHE A 8 -13.36 -0.68 -6.78
N PHE A 9 -14.59 -0.16 -6.60
CA PHE A 9 -14.88 1.24 -6.90
C PHE A 9 -14.12 2.19 -5.97
N ALA A 10 -14.08 1.93 -4.67
CA ALA A 10 -13.33 2.76 -3.72
C ALA A 10 -11.83 2.81 -4.06
N GLY A 11 -11.21 1.66 -4.37
CA GLY A 11 -9.83 1.59 -4.83
C GLY A 11 -9.62 2.37 -6.12
N GLY A 12 -10.46 2.11 -7.13
CA GLY A 12 -10.41 2.78 -8.44
C GLY A 12 -10.58 4.29 -8.34
N THR A 13 -11.54 4.77 -7.53
CA THR A 13 -11.77 6.21 -7.32
C THR A 13 -10.55 6.89 -6.73
N VAL A 14 -9.89 6.29 -5.73
CA VAL A 14 -8.68 6.89 -5.15
C VAL A 14 -7.52 6.86 -6.14
N THR A 15 -7.34 5.78 -6.91
CA THR A 15 -6.33 5.76 -7.98
C THR A 15 -6.58 6.86 -9.02
N VAL A 16 -7.83 7.03 -9.47
CA VAL A 16 -8.19 8.12 -10.40
C VAL A 16 -7.91 9.48 -9.79
N ALA A 17 -8.27 9.70 -8.51
CA ALA A 17 -8.02 10.96 -7.83
C ALA A 17 -6.52 11.31 -7.77
N ILE A 18 -5.65 10.35 -7.45
CA ILE A 18 -4.19 10.54 -7.45
C ILE A 18 -3.72 11.05 -8.82
N VAL A 19 -4.08 10.34 -9.90
CA VAL A 19 -3.64 10.70 -11.25
C VAL A 19 -4.24 12.03 -11.71
N TYR A 20 -5.53 12.26 -11.42
CA TYR A 20 -6.22 13.49 -11.78
C TYR A 20 -5.59 14.71 -11.11
N PHE A 21 -5.32 14.64 -9.80
CA PHE A 21 -4.71 15.74 -9.07
C PHE A 21 -3.27 16.01 -9.53
N GLU A 22 -2.48 14.96 -9.81
CA GLU A 22 -1.14 15.13 -10.35
C GLU A 22 -1.18 15.82 -11.73
N ALA A 23 -2.04 15.34 -12.63
CA ALA A 23 -2.20 15.89 -13.97
C ALA A 23 -2.78 17.31 -13.99
N SER A 24 -3.57 17.68 -12.97
CA SER A 24 -4.17 19.01 -12.83
C SER A 24 -3.26 20.03 -12.13
N GLY A 25 -2.00 19.69 -11.85
CA GLY A 25 -1.06 20.58 -11.16
C GLY A 25 -1.32 20.75 -9.67
N LEU A 26 -2.01 19.80 -9.04
CA LEU A 26 -2.34 19.76 -7.61
C LEU A 26 -1.58 18.62 -6.89
N PRO A 27 -0.23 18.61 -6.91
CA PRO A 27 0.56 17.46 -6.45
C PRO A 27 0.42 17.17 -4.96
N VAL A 28 0.08 18.17 -4.13
CA VAL A 28 -0.16 17.96 -2.69
C VAL A 28 -1.42 17.13 -2.46
N LEU A 29 -2.49 17.37 -3.23
CA LEU A 29 -3.72 16.59 -3.15
C LEU A 29 -3.53 15.17 -3.69
N SER A 30 -2.76 15.01 -4.76
CA SER A 30 -2.32 13.70 -5.29
C SER A 30 -1.62 12.88 -4.21
N ARG A 31 -0.62 13.46 -3.54
CA ARG A 31 0.13 12.80 -2.47
C ARG A 31 -0.75 12.49 -1.26
N LEU A 32 -1.65 13.40 -0.88
CA LEU A 32 -2.61 13.15 0.20
C LEU A 32 -3.54 11.98 -0.14
N ALA A 33 -4.05 11.91 -1.37
CA ALA A 33 -4.86 10.80 -1.84
C ALA A 33 -4.08 9.48 -1.82
N ALA A 34 -2.78 9.50 -2.17
CA ALA A 34 -1.90 8.33 -2.10
C ALA A 34 -1.61 7.86 -0.67
N LEU A 35 -1.72 8.73 0.34
CA LEU A 35 -1.61 8.36 1.76
C LEU A 35 -2.86 7.70 2.33
N PHE A 36 -4.01 7.80 1.64
CA PHE A 36 -5.26 7.29 2.15
C PHE A 36 -5.26 5.74 2.13
N PRO A 37 -5.48 5.07 3.27
CA PRO A 37 -5.30 3.63 3.40
C PRO A 37 -6.52 2.83 2.89
N VAL A 38 -6.94 3.02 1.63
CA VAL A 38 -8.17 2.41 1.07
C VAL A 38 -8.16 0.89 1.22
N PHE A 39 -7.05 0.25 0.82
CA PHE A 39 -6.96 -1.20 0.77
C PHE A 39 -7.08 -1.81 2.17
N THR A 40 -6.40 -1.24 3.17
CA THR A 40 -6.44 -1.75 4.54
C THR A 40 -7.74 -1.40 5.24
N TRP A 41 -8.29 -0.19 5.03
CA TRP A 41 -9.59 0.19 5.60
C TRP A 41 -10.69 -0.80 5.20
N LEU A 42 -10.85 -1.04 3.90
CA LEU A 42 -11.88 -1.95 3.41
C LEU A 42 -11.60 -3.37 3.86
N SER A 43 -10.35 -3.84 3.75
CA SER A 43 -9.97 -5.18 4.20
C SER A 43 -10.27 -5.39 5.68
N TYR A 44 -10.07 -4.38 6.54
CA TYR A 44 -10.35 -4.50 7.98
C TYR A 44 -11.84 -4.61 8.28
N LEU A 45 -12.70 -3.94 7.51
CA LEU A 45 -14.15 -4.12 7.64
C LEU A 45 -14.57 -5.56 7.32
N PHE A 46 -13.94 -6.19 6.33
CA PHE A 46 -14.20 -7.59 6.01
C PHE A 46 -13.63 -8.55 7.05
N ILE A 47 -12.36 -8.35 7.42
CA ILE A 47 -11.68 -9.18 8.42
C ILE A 47 -12.43 -9.13 9.74
N GLY A 48 -12.87 -7.94 10.19
CA GLY A 48 -13.64 -7.79 11.42
C GLY A 48 -14.99 -8.51 11.37
N ARG A 49 -15.69 -8.49 10.23
CA ARG A 49 -16.95 -9.25 10.06
C ARG A 49 -16.74 -10.76 10.11
N LEU A 50 -15.60 -11.26 9.65
CA LEU A 50 -15.32 -12.71 9.55
C LEU A 50 -14.64 -13.27 10.81
N GLY A 51 -13.75 -12.51 11.43
CA GLY A 51 -12.87 -12.97 12.52
C GLY A 51 -12.87 -12.10 13.78
N GLY A 52 -13.72 -11.06 13.83
CA GLY A 52 -13.82 -10.15 14.98
C GLY A 52 -12.64 -9.20 15.14
N ASP A 53 -12.69 -8.40 16.22
CA ASP A 53 -11.74 -7.31 16.46
C ASP A 53 -10.30 -7.80 16.66
N LYS A 54 -10.13 -8.99 17.24
CA LYS A 54 -8.80 -9.59 17.43
C LYS A 54 -8.11 -9.84 16.09
N ALA A 55 -8.82 -10.41 15.10
CA ALA A 55 -8.28 -10.65 13.77
C ALA A 55 -7.89 -9.34 13.05
N VAL A 56 -8.65 -8.26 13.24
CA VAL A 56 -8.29 -6.93 12.72
C VAL A 56 -7.00 -6.43 13.38
N SER A 57 -6.89 -6.55 14.70
CA SER A 57 -5.71 -6.07 15.45
C SER A 57 -4.42 -6.82 15.08
N GLU A 58 -4.48 -8.16 14.96
CA GLU A 58 -3.35 -8.99 14.55
C GLU A 58 -2.91 -8.67 13.11
N HIS A 59 -3.88 -8.52 12.20
CA HIS A 59 -3.60 -8.12 10.83
C HIS A 59 -3.00 -6.71 10.77
N ALA A 60 -3.52 -5.76 11.55
CA ALA A 60 -2.99 -4.40 11.62
C ALA A 60 -1.56 -4.35 12.14
N LEU A 61 -1.22 -5.17 13.15
CA LEU A 61 0.14 -5.30 13.66
C LEU A 61 1.09 -5.86 12.59
N PHE A 62 0.67 -6.91 11.86
CA PHE A 62 1.45 -7.47 10.76
C PHE A 62 1.73 -6.40 9.69
N VAL A 63 0.69 -5.67 9.26
CA VAL A 63 0.82 -4.61 8.25
C VAL A 63 1.71 -3.47 8.75
N LEU A 64 1.60 -3.06 10.02
CA LEU A 64 2.45 -2.04 10.60
C LEU A 64 3.94 -2.43 10.55
N LEU A 65 4.27 -3.63 11.02
CA LEU A 65 5.64 -4.12 11.02
C LEU A 65 6.16 -4.36 9.60
N GLY A 66 5.35 -4.96 8.73
CA GLY A 66 5.67 -5.15 7.32
C GLY A 66 5.87 -3.82 6.57
N THR A 67 5.17 -2.75 6.98
CA THR A 67 5.37 -1.40 6.41
C THR A 67 6.77 -0.89 6.73
N ILE A 68 7.23 -1.06 7.96
CA ILE A 68 8.57 -0.63 8.36
C ILE A 68 9.64 -1.41 7.59
N ILE A 69 9.48 -2.74 7.49
CA ILE A 69 10.51 -3.63 6.96
C ILE A 69 10.55 -3.67 5.43
N ALA A 70 9.40 -3.64 4.74
CA ALA A 70 9.33 -3.82 3.30
C ALA A 70 8.87 -2.55 2.55
N TRP A 71 7.86 -1.85 3.07
CA TRP A 71 7.28 -0.69 2.37
C TRP A 71 8.18 0.55 2.40
N LEU A 72 8.76 0.89 3.55
CA LEU A 72 9.66 2.04 3.64
C LEU A 72 10.89 1.88 2.72
N PRO A 73 11.58 0.71 2.68
CA PRO A 73 12.65 0.49 1.70
C PRO A 73 12.18 0.54 0.25
N TYR A 74 11.01 0.00 -0.07
CA TYR A 74 10.39 0.15 -1.39
C TYR A 74 10.28 1.63 -1.80
N MET A 75 9.67 2.45 -0.93
CA MET A 75 9.49 3.87 -1.18
C MET A 75 10.84 4.60 -1.33
N PHE A 76 11.83 4.23 -0.52
CA PHE A 76 13.18 4.78 -0.61
C PHE A 76 13.84 4.45 -1.94
N VAL A 77 13.72 3.20 -2.42
CA VAL A 77 14.23 2.78 -3.74
C VAL A 77 13.58 3.59 -4.85
N VAL A 78 12.26 3.79 -4.82
CA VAL A 78 11.56 4.60 -5.84
C VAL A 78 12.02 6.06 -5.78
N TYR A 79 12.03 6.67 -4.60
CA TYR A 79 12.48 8.05 -4.40
C TYR A 79 13.91 8.28 -4.90
N PHE A 80 14.83 7.38 -4.55
CA PHE A 80 16.24 7.51 -4.88
C PHE A 80 16.52 7.16 -6.35
N LEU A 81 15.92 6.11 -6.90
CA LEU A 81 16.27 5.65 -8.24
C LEU A 81 15.47 6.32 -9.35
N ALA A 82 14.26 6.83 -9.10
CA ALA A 82 13.44 7.43 -10.16
C ALA A 82 14.16 8.56 -10.93
N PRO A 83 14.87 9.51 -10.27
CA PRO A 83 15.63 10.55 -10.97
C PRO A 83 16.89 10.03 -11.71
N ARG A 84 17.36 8.82 -11.39
CA ARG A 84 18.64 8.27 -11.89
C ARG A 84 18.47 7.30 -13.05
N VAL A 85 17.44 6.46 -13.01
CA VAL A 85 17.22 5.39 -13.99
C VAL A 85 15.83 5.43 -14.64
N GLY A 86 15.02 6.44 -14.31
CA GLY A 86 13.64 6.61 -14.77
C GLY A 86 12.63 5.86 -13.92
N SER A 87 11.39 6.36 -13.91
CA SER A 87 10.32 5.90 -13.01
C SER A 87 9.98 4.41 -13.19
N SER A 88 9.87 3.93 -14.43
CA SER A 88 9.48 2.52 -14.68
C SER A 88 10.50 1.53 -14.12
N ARG A 89 11.80 1.80 -14.29
CA ARG A 89 12.88 0.94 -13.75
C ARG A 89 12.96 1.04 -12.23
N ALA A 90 12.80 2.25 -11.68
CA ALA A 90 12.80 2.46 -10.24
C ALA A 90 11.64 1.74 -9.54
N ILE A 91 10.43 1.77 -10.12
CA ILE A 91 9.27 1.04 -9.61
C ILE A 91 9.52 -0.47 -9.66
N LEU A 92 10.02 -1.00 -10.77
CA LEU A 92 10.32 -2.43 -10.89
C LEU A 92 11.34 -2.88 -9.82
N LEU A 93 12.43 -2.14 -9.67
CA LEU A 93 13.43 -2.42 -8.64
C LEU A 93 12.85 -2.31 -7.23
N GLY A 94 12.00 -1.30 -6.98
CA GLY A 94 11.26 -1.18 -5.74
C GLY A 94 10.41 -2.41 -5.45
N ILE A 95 9.62 -2.89 -6.41
CA ILE A 95 8.76 -4.07 -6.25
C ILE A 95 9.60 -5.29 -5.89
N VAL A 96 10.74 -5.49 -6.56
CA VAL A 96 11.69 -6.57 -6.23
C VAL A 96 12.20 -6.43 -4.80
N THR A 97 12.60 -5.22 -4.38
CA THR A 97 13.02 -4.94 -3.00
C THR A 97 11.92 -5.25 -2.00
N PHE A 98 10.69 -4.82 -2.27
CA PHE A 98 9.52 -5.10 -1.42
C PHE A 98 9.33 -6.59 -1.23
N ILE A 99 9.29 -7.37 -2.31
CA ILE A 99 9.07 -8.82 -2.27
C ILE A 99 10.16 -9.52 -1.46
N ILE A 100 11.43 -9.20 -1.72
CA ILE A 100 12.55 -9.81 -1.00
C ILE A 100 12.44 -9.53 0.50
N LEU A 101 12.23 -8.28 0.89
CA LEU A 101 12.15 -7.89 2.30
C LEU A 101 10.88 -8.42 2.98
N ALA A 102 9.75 -8.50 2.27
CA ALA A 102 8.53 -9.11 2.77
C ALA A 102 8.71 -10.61 3.03
N LEU A 103 9.38 -11.34 2.14
CA LEU A 103 9.70 -12.77 2.33
C LEU A 103 10.65 -12.99 3.51
N ILE A 104 11.66 -12.12 3.66
CA ILE A 104 12.55 -12.11 4.82
C ILE A 104 11.74 -11.85 6.09
N PHE A 105 10.88 -10.83 6.09
CA PHE A 105 10.02 -10.50 7.22
C PHE A 105 9.15 -11.68 7.63
N ILE A 106 8.44 -12.32 6.69
CA ILE A 106 7.60 -13.50 6.95
C ILE A 106 8.41 -14.64 7.57
N LYS A 107 9.65 -14.87 7.11
CA LYS A 107 10.51 -15.92 7.66
C LYS A 107 10.85 -15.72 9.14
N PHE A 108 10.96 -14.47 9.59
CA PHE A 108 11.34 -14.12 10.97
C PHE A 108 10.14 -13.71 11.83
N TYR A 109 9.00 -13.40 11.21
CA TYR A 109 7.78 -13.04 11.91
C TYR A 109 7.26 -14.25 12.68
N LYS A 110 7.37 -14.19 14.01
CA LYS A 110 6.88 -15.21 14.94
C LYS A 110 5.84 -14.56 15.83
N ILE A 111 4.60 -14.55 15.38
CA ILE A 111 3.42 -14.17 16.16
C ILE A 111 2.32 -15.17 15.84
#